data_AF-A0A975DBV1-F1
#
_entry.id   AF-A0A975DBV1-F1
#
_cell.length_a   1.000
_cell.length_b   1.000
_cell.length_c   1.000
_cell.angle_alpha   90.00
_cell.angle_beta   90.00
_cell.angle_gamma   90.00
#
_symmetry.space_group_name_H-M   'P 1'
#
loop_
_entity.id
_entity.type
_entity.pdbx_description
1 polymer ?
#
loop_
_entity_poly.entity_id
_entity_poly.type
_entity_poly.pdbx_seq_one_letter_code
_entity_poly.pdbx_strand_id
1 'polypeptide(L)'
;MKSLFIISTVFMLALANPVDASQTFGTGANTSDVSKISDILATPETYMDKDVTIKGTIVKVCKKRGCWMELASDKRFQSFRVKVRDGDMVFPMTAMGKTAFATGKIQAFPLSLERTKSYLAYQAEEMNEEFDPASVTEPMTVYQLAPHGVTIQD
;
A
#
# COMPACT_ATOMS: atom_id res chain seq x y z
N MET A 1 -72.27 4.80 19.54
CA MET A 1 -71.36 5.85 19.02
C MET A 1 -70.24 6.06 20.04
N LYS A 2 -69.09 5.40 19.89
CA LYS A 2 -67.88 5.73 20.65
C LYS A 2 -66.65 5.27 19.87
N SER A 3 -65.70 6.20 19.81
CA SER A 3 -64.62 6.39 18.85
C SER A 3 -63.62 5.24 18.74
N LEU A 4 -63.19 4.97 17.50
CA LEU A 4 -62.09 4.08 17.13
C LEU A 4 -60.81 4.94 17.05
N PHE A 5 -59.91 4.83 18.02
CA PHE A 5 -58.61 5.51 17.98
C PHE A 5 -57.61 4.66 17.20
N ILE A 6 -57.26 5.09 15.98
CA ILE A 6 -56.18 4.52 15.18
C ILE A 6 -54.91 5.33 15.49
N ILE A 7 -53.98 4.73 16.24
CA ILE A 7 -52.65 5.28 16.49
C ILE A 7 -51.76 4.90 15.29
N SER A 8 -51.55 5.86 14.40
CA SER A 8 -50.62 5.74 13.27
C SER A 8 -49.21 6.08 13.74
N THR A 9 -48.38 5.06 13.96
CA THR A 9 -46.97 5.22 14.31
C THR A 9 -46.17 5.49 13.04
N VAL A 10 -45.77 6.75 12.83
CA VAL A 10 -44.86 7.15 11.76
C VAL A 10 -43.45 6.65 12.12
N PHE A 11 -43.01 5.58 11.47
CA PHE A 11 -41.64 5.06 11.58
C PHE A 11 -40.74 5.88 10.65
N MET A 12 -40.01 6.84 11.23
CA MET A 12 -39.08 7.70 10.49
C MET A 12 -37.79 6.92 10.23
N LEU A 13 -37.61 6.42 9.00
CA LEU A 13 -36.36 5.81 8.54
C LEU A 13 -35.28 6.89 8.44
N ALA A 14 -34.31 6.87 9.35
CA ALA A 14 -33.08 7.64 9.22
C ALA A 14 -32.22 7.01 8.11
N LEU A 15 -32.00 7.74 7.01
CA LEU A 15 -31.01 7.40 6.00
C LEU A 15 -29.62 7.67 6.57
N ALA A 16 -28.93 6.62 7.02
CA ALA A 16 -27.52 6.70 7.32
C ALA A 16 -26.74 6.78 6.00
N ASN A 17 -26.15 7.94 5.71
CA ASN A 17 -25.15 8.03 4.64
C ASN A 17 -23.92 7.21 5.06
N PRO A 18 -23.33 6.38 4.18
CA PRO A 18 -22.05 5.77 4.48
C PRO A 18 -21.01 6.90 4.56
N VAL A 19 -20.47 7.11 5.75
CA VAL A 19 -19.23 7.88 5.92
C VAL A 19 -18.14 7.04 5.27
N ASP A 20 -17.51 7.54 4.20
CA ASP A 20 -16.27 6.99 3.67
C ASP A 20 -15.25 6.91 4.82
N ALA A 21 -14.98 5.71 5.31
CA ALA A 21 -14.18 5.48 6.49
C ALA A 21 -12.70 5.47 6.10
N SER A 22 -12.13 6.65 5.87
CA SER A 22 -10.69 6.76 5.63
C SER A 22 -9.89 6.44 6.90
N GLN A 23 -8.87 5.59 6.80
CA GLN A 23 -7.93 5.29 7.88
C GLN A 23 -6.64 6.07 7.69
N THR A 24 -6.17 6.77 8.73
CA THR A 24 -4.95 7.59 8.68
C THR A 24 -3.92 7.09 9.69
N PHE A 25 -2.66 7.01 9.26
CA PHE A 25 -1.51 6.62 10.08
C PHE A 25 -0.42 7.69 10.03
N GLY A 26 0.30 7.88 11.13
CA GLY A 26 1.33 8.91 11.26
C GLY A 26 0.76 10.30 11.00
N THR A 27 1.41 11.08 10.13
CA THR A 27 0.95 12.43 9.76
C THR A 27 -0.23 12.44 8.78
N GLY A 28 -0.62 11.26 8.26
CA GLY A 28 -1.42 11.17 7.03
C GLY A 28 -0.61 11.51 5.78
N ALA A 29 -1.09 11.03 4.63
CA ALA A 29 -0.40 11.24 3.37
C ALA A 29 -0.72 12.61 2.77
N ASN A 30 0.28 13.25 2.16
CA ASN A 30 0.10 14.46 1.36
C ASN A 30 -0.44 14.10 -0.03
N THR A 31 -1.75 14.10 -0.19
CA THR A 31 -2.44 13.73 -1.44
C THR A 31 -2.40 14.81 -2.53
N SER A 32 -1.83 15.99 -2.26
CA SER A 32 -1.78 17.10 -3.24
C SER A 32 -0.69 16.95 -4.30
N ASP A 33 0.35 16.17 -4.01
CA ASP A 33 1.49 15.96 -4.91
C ASP A 33 1.86 14.47 -4.95
N VAL A 34 1.25 13.73 -5.87
CA VAL A 34 1.40 12.28 -6.00
C VAL A 34 2.30 11.95 -7.19
N SER A 35 3.43 11.31 -6.91
CA SER A 35 4.34 10.75 -7.90
C SER A 35 3.90 9.35 -8.31
N LYS A 36 4.10 9.01 -9.59
CA LYS A 36 3.84 7.66 -10.08
C LYS A 36 4.88 6.69 -9.54
N ILE A 37 4.43 5.50 -9.17
CA ILE A 37 5.31 4.43 -8.71
C ILE A 37 6.26 4.02 -9.86
N SER A 38 5.77 3.96 -11.09
CA SER A 38 6.60 3.57 -12.23
C SER A 38 7.71 4.57 -12.55
N ASP A 39 7.49 5.87 -12.33
CA ASP A 39 8.51 6.92 -12.53
C ASP A 39 9.61 6.84 -11.46
N ILE A 40 9.21 6.61 -10.20
CA ILE A 40 10.14 6.38 -9.09
C ILE A 40 10.99 5.15 -9.34
N LEU A 41 10.38 4.02 -9.73
CA LEU A 41 11.13 2.78 -9.98
C LEU A 41 12.05 2.86 -11.19
N ALA A 42 11.74 3.72 -12.18
CA ALA A 42 12.62 3.95 -13.32
C ALA A 42 13.86 4.79 -12.96
N THR A 43 13.73 5.72 -12.02
CA THR A 43 14.79 6.68 -11.66
C THR A 43 14.88 6.95 -10.16
N PRO A 44 15.04 5.91 -9.31
CA PRO A 44 14.82 6.00 -7.87
C PRO A 44 15.75 7.00 -7.18
N GLU A 45 17.00 7.11 -7.64
CA GLU A 45 18.01 8.02 -7.10
C GLU A 45 17.57 9.49 -7.11
N THR A 46 16.77 9.91 -8.10
CA THR A 46 16.26 11.29 -8.21
C THR A 46 15.20 11.65 -7.16
N TYR A 47 14.68 10.65 -6.45
CA TYR A 47 13.64 10.80 -5.43
C TYR A 47 14.16 10.60 -4.00
N MET A 48 15.41 10.14 -3.81
CA MET A 48 15.92 9.73 -2.50
C MET A 48 16.10 10.88 -1.51
N ASP A 49 16.44 12.08 -1.99
CA ASP A 49 16.72 13.24 -1.11
C ASP A 49 15.46 13.99 -0.66
N LYS A 50 14.29 13.66 -1.21
CA LYS A 50 13.02 14.35 -0.95
C LYS A 50 11.95 13.39 -0.46
N ASP A 51 10.94 13.95 0.20
CA ASP A 51 9.73 13.17 0.47
C ASP A 51 8.95 13.03 -0.83
N VAL A 52 8.34 11.87 -1.00
CA VAL A 52 7.45 11.57 -2.12
C VAL A 52 6.15 11.01 -1.58
N THR A 53 5.04 11.37 -2.23
CA THR A 53 3.79 10.65 -2.04
C THR A 53 3.55 9.72 -3.21
N ILE A 54 3.25 8.46 -2.92
CA ILE A 54 2.81 7.49 -3.90
C ILE A 54 1.35 7.11 -3.65
N LYS A 55 0.68 6.65 -4.70
CA LYS A 55 -0.67 6.11 -4.64
C LYS A 55 -0.71 4.74 -5.31
N GLY A 56 -1.43 3.81 -4.72
CA GLY A 56 -1.74 2.53 -5.36
C GLY A 56 -2.77 1.71 -4.60
N THR A 57 -3.29 0.67 -5.24
CA THR A 57 -4.15 -0.32 -4.59
C THR A 57 -3.30 -1.23 -3.72
N ILE A 58 -3.72 -1.49 -2.47
CA ILE A 58 -3.03 -2.42 -1.60
C ILE A 58 -3.25 -3.85 -2.10
N VAL A 59 -2.18 -4.52 -2.54
CA VAL A 59 -2.24 -5.89 -3.08
C VAL A 59 -1.70 -6.94 -2.13
N LYS A 60 -0.82 -6.57 -1.20
CA LYS A 60 -0.33 -7.45 -0.13
C LYS A 60 -0.15 -6.68 1.16
N VAL A 61 -0.35 -7.36 2.28
CA VAL A 61 -0.06 -6.84 3.63
C VAL A 61 0.70 -7.92 4.39
N CYS A 62 1.60 -7.50 5.28
CA CYS A 62 2.30 -8.41 6.17
C CYS A 62 1.34 -9.14 7.11
N LYS A 63 1.08 -10.43 6.85
CA LYS A 63 0.21 -11.28 7.68
C LYS A 63 0.65 -11.41 9.14
N LYS A 64 1.92 -11.19 9.45
CA LYS A 64 2.48 -11.36 10.81
C LYS A 64 2.24 -10.13 11.68
N ARG A 65 2.77 -8.97 11.26
CA ARG A 65 2.80 -7.75 12.09
C ARG A 65 2.17 -6.52 11.45
N GLY A 66 1.68 -6.61 10.21
CA GLY A 66 1.15 -5.44 9.49
C GLY A 66 2.17 -4.32 9.25
N CYS A 67 3.47 -4.57 9.43
CA CYS A 67 4.52 -3.55 9.35
C CYS A 67 4.92 -3.17 7.93
N TRP A 68 4.30 -3.80 6.92
CA TRP A 68 4.48 -3.45 5.52
C TRP A 68 3.23 -3.79 4.72
N MET A 69 3.07 -3.07 3.61
CA MET A 69 2.12 -3.35 2.55
C MET A 69 2.78 -3.16 1.18
N GLU A 70 2.22 -3.76 0.14
CA GLU A 70 2.62 -3.51 -1.25
C GLU A 70 1.48 -2.81 -1.99
N LEU A 71 1.84 -1.74 -2.69
CA LEU A 71 0.93 -0.97 -3.51
C LEU A 71 1.16 -1.32 -4.98
N ALA A 72 0.08 -1.64 -5.71
CA ALA A 72 0.14 -1.78 -7.16
C ALA A 72 0.58 -0.45 -7.81
N SER A 73 1.48 -0.56 -8.77
CA SER A 73 1.92 0.55 -9.61
C SER A 73 0.86 0.91 -10.66
N ASP A 74 1.08 2.02 -11.35
CA ASP A 74 0.38 2.40 -12.56
C ASP A 74 0.73 1.52 -13.77
N LYS A 75 1.77 0.68 -13.67
CA LYS A 75 2.11 -0.36 -14.67
C LYS A 75 1.65 -1.75 -14.22
N ARG A 76 1.20 -2.57 -15.18
CA ARG A 76 0.82 -3.97 -14.95
C ARG A 76 2.00 -4.76 -14.40
N PHE A 77 1.71 -5.65 -13.44
CA PHE A 77 2.69 -6.54 -12.81
C PHE A 77 3.86 -5.82 -12.11
N GLN A 78 3.68 -4.55 -11.77
CA GLN A 78 4.64 -3.79 -10.97
C GLN A 78 3.97 -3.35 -9.66
N SER A 79 4.68 -3.47 -8.56
CA SER A 79 4.24 -3.00 -7.24
C SER A 79 5.41 -2.35 -6.50
N PHE A 80 5.10 -1.64 -5.43
CA PHE A 80 6.11 -0.99 -4.61
C PHE A 80 5.81 -1.17 -3.13
N ARG A 81 6.84 -1.54 -2.37
CA ARG A 81 6.71 -1.89 -0.96
C ARG A 81 6.79 -0.63 -0.10
N VAL A 82 5.80 -0.48 0.76
CA VAL A 82 5.74 0.52 1.82
C VAL A 82 6.01 -0.20 3.14
N LYS A 83 7.10 0.15 3.82
CA LYS A 83 7.57 -0.56 5.01
C LYS A 83 7.92 0.41 6.14
N VAL A 84 7.40 0.11 7.31
CA VAL A 84 7.77 0.77 8.57
C VAL A 84 8.56 -0.18 9.47
N ARG A 85 9.11 0.31 10.58
CA ARG A 85 9.63 -0.58 11.62
C ARG A 85 8.46 -1.29 12.29
N ASP A 86 8.74 -2.45 12.86
CA ASP A 86 7.72 -3.25 13.52
C ASP A 86 7.12 -2.49 14.71
N GLY A 87 5.81 -2.24 14.64
CA GLY A 87 5.07 -1.53 15.69
C GLY A 87 4.85 -0.03 15.43
N ASP A 88 5.58 0.58 14.49
CA ASP A 88 5.41 2.01 14.16
C ASP A 88 4.04 2.29 13.54
N MET A 89 3.64 1.44 12.58
CA MET A 89 2.30 1.42 11.97
C MET A 89 1.90 -0.04 11.74
N VAL A 90 0.61 -0.33 11.93
CA VAL A 90 0.03 -1.66 11.71
C VAL A 90 -1.04 -1.56 10.64
N PHE A 91 -0.68 -1.89 9.41
CA PHE A 91 -1.61 -1.93 8.29
C PHE A 91 -2.49 -3.19 8.40
N PRO A 92 -3.82 -3.06 8.44
CA PRO A 92 -4.70 -4.20 8.61
C PRO A 92 -4.81 -5.00 7.31
N MET A 93 -4.92 -6.33 7.42
CA MET A 93 -5.16 -7.21 6.25
C MET A 93 -6.47 -6.85 5.51
N THR A 94 -7.45 -6.30 6.22
CA THR A 94 -8.72 -5.82 5.65
C THR A 94 -8.57 -4.62 4.72
N ALA A 95 -7.38 -3.98 4.69
CA ALA A 95 -7.08 -2.91 3.74
C ALA A 95 -6.68 -3.43 2.36
N MET A 96 -6.45 -4.74 2.18
CA MET A 96 -6.23 -5.29 0.85
C MET A 96 -7.41 -4.98 -0.10
N GLY A 97 -7.08 -4.53 -1.31
CA GLY A 97 -8.05 -4.06 -2.31
C GLY A 97 -8.39 -2.57 -2.21
N LYS A 98 -8.08 -1.91 -1.09
CA LYS A 98 -8.31 -0.47 -0.89
C LYS A 98 -7.23 0.38 -1.56
N THR A 99 -7.54 1.66 -1.77
CA THR A 99 -6.56 2.63 -2.26
C THR A 99 -5.79 3.22 -1.09
N ALA A 100 -4.46 3.23 -1.18
CA ALA A 100 -3.61 3.89 -0.20
C ALA A 100 -2.73 4.94 -0.83
N PHE A 101 -2.49 5.99 -0.04
CA PHE A 101 -1.51 7.02 -0.25
C PHE A 101 -0.46 6.91 0.84
N ALA A 102 0.82 7.00 0.48
CA ALA A 102 1.92 6.93 1.42
C ALA A 102 2.95 8.01 1.11
N THR A 103 3.27 8.83 2.11
CA THR A 103 4.27 9.90 2.05
C THR A 103 5.48 9.54 2.90
N GLY A 104 6.67 9.63 2.29
CA GLY A 104 7.94 9.49 3.01
C GLY A 104 9.15 9.38 2.10
N LYS A 105 10.21 8.75 2.60
CA LYS A 105 11.52 8.67 1.93
C LYS A 105 11.72 7.35 1.20
N ILE A 106 12.36 7.42 0.04
CA ILE A 106 12.84 6.23 -0.66
C ILE A 106 14.12 5.72 0.01
N GLN A 107 14.16 4.42 0.28
CA GLN A 107 15.31 3.74 0.86
C GLN A 107 15.87 2.70 -0.13
N ALA A 108 17.18 2.73 -0.31
CA ALA A 108 17.92 1.77 -1.11
C ALA A 108 18.42 0.62 -0.22
N PHE A 109 18.18 -0.61 -0.67
CA PHE A 109 18.70 -1.83 -0.05
C PHE A 109 19.53 -2.59 -1.08
N PRO A 110 20.85 -2.29 -1.18
CA PRO A 110 21.76 -3.04 -2.04
C PRO A 110 21.80 -4.51 -1.61
N LEU A 111 21.71 -5.42 -2.56
CA LEU A 111 21.82 -6.85 -2.32
C LEU A 111 23.17 -7.37 -2.84
N SER A 112 23.68 -8.43 -2.21
CA SER A 112 24.74 -9.23 -2.82
C SER A 112 24.17 -10.03 -4.00
N LEU A 113 25.04 -10.48 -4.92
CA LEU A 113 24.62 -11.33 -6.04
C LEU A 113 23.82 -12.56 -5.58
N GLU A 114 24.25 -13.22 -4.51
CA GLU A 114 23.53 -14.35 -3.92
C GLU A 114 22.13 -13.95 -3.45
N ARG A 115 22.03 -12.82 -2.72
CA ARG A 115 20.74 -12.31 -2.23
C ARG A 115 19.83 -11.86 -3.36
N THR A 116 20.38 -11.28 -4.43
CA THR A 116 19.64 -10.96 -5.65
C THR A 116 19.04 -12.21 -6.27
N LYS A 117 19.82 -13.29 -6.43
CA LYS A 117 19.32 -14.56 -6.94
C LYS A 117 18.19 -15.13 -6.07
N SER A 118 18.37 -15.16 -4.75
CA SER A 118 17.32 -15.64 -3.84
C SER A 118 16.07 -14.76 -3.88
N TYR A 119 16.23 -13.43 -3.99
CA TYR A 119 15.11 -12.50 -4.07
C TYR A 119 14.30 -12.70 -5.36
N LEU A 120 14.98 -12.80 -6.51
CA LEU A 120 14.33 -13.00 -7.80
C LEU A 120 13.69 -14.39 -7.92
N ALA A 121 14.32 -15.44 -7.37
CA ALA A 121 13.73 -16.77 -7.29
C ALA A 121 12.41 -16.75 -6.51
N TYR A 122 12.37 -16.08 -5.36
CA TYR A 122 11.15 -15.94 -4.56
C TYR A 122 10.05 -15.16 -5.31
N GLN A 123 10.41 -14.11 -6.05
CA GLN A 123 9.44 -13.36 -6.87
C GLN A 123 8.86 -14.20 -8.00
N ALA A 124 9.70 -14.95 -8.72
CA ALA A 124 9.25 -15.84 -9.79
C ALA A 124 8.33 -16.94 -9.26
N GLU A 125 8.64 -17.53 -8.09
CA GLU A 125 7.77 -18.49 -7.42
C GLU A 125 6.40 -17.87 -7.08
N GLU A 126 6.38 -16.66 -6.51
CA GLU A 126 5.14 -15.93 -6.18
C GLU A 126 4.32 -15.56 -7.43
N MET A 127 4.98 -15.40 -8.59
CA MET A 127 4.35 -15.09 -9.88
C MET A 127 4.05 -16.34 -10.71
N ASN A 128 4.44 -17.53 -10.24
CA ASN A 128 4.37 -18.78 -10.98
C ASN A 128 5.07 -18.69 -12.36
N GLU A 129 6.25 -18.07 -12.37
CA GLU A 129 7.14 -17.93 -13.52
C GLU A 129 8.39 -18.81 -13.38
N GLU A 130 8.97 -19.22 -14.49
CA GLU A 130 10.25 -19.94 -14.49
C GLU A 130 11.41 -18.98 -14.17
N PHE A 131 12.37 -19.44 -13.38
CA PHE A 131 13.54 -18.65 -13.01
C PHE A 131 14.84 -19.42 -13.20
N ASP A 132 15.75 -18.84 -13.99
CA ASP A 132 17.12 -19.31 -14.13
C ASP A 132 18.08 -18.45 -13.29
N PRO A 133 18.63 -18.95 -12.16
CA PRO A 133 19.59 -18.22 -11.35
C PRO A 133 20.92 -17.94 -12.06
N ALA A 134 21.25 -18.64 -13.15
CA ALA A 134 22.46 -18.39 -13.94
C ALA A 134 22.34 -17.12 -14.80
N SER A 135 21.12 -16.73 -15.18
CA SER A 135 20.84 -15.49 -15.93
C SER A 135 21.16 -14.22 -15.15
N VAL A 136 21.27 -14.31 -13.82
CA VAL A 136 21.58 -13.19 -12.93
C VAL A 136 23.08 -13.11 -12.69
N THR A 137 23.74 -12.14 -13.32
CA THR A 137 25.20 -11.93 -13.25
C THR A 137 25.62 -10.73 -12.41
N GLU A 138 24.69 -9.81 -12.12
CA GLU A 138 24.96 -8.58 -11.39
C GLU A 138 24.07 -8.46 -10.13
N PRO A 139 24.58 -7.84 -9.04
CA PRO A 139 23.76 -7.51 -7.89
C PRO A 139 22.72 -6.44 -8.25
N MET A 140 21.60 -6.43 -7.53
CA MET A 140 20.57 -5.41 -7.67
C MET A 140 20.35 -4.63 -6.37
N THR A 141 19.79 -3.44 -6.48
CA THR A 141 19.26 -2.68 -5.35
C THR A 141 17.74 -2.82 -5.32
N VAL A 142 17.19 -3.18 -4.15
CA VAL A 142 15.75 -3.13 -3.90
C VAL A 142 15.41 -1.80 -3.27
N TYR A 143 14.41 -1.12 -3.79
CA TYR A 143 13.91 0.13 -3.23
C TYR A 143 12.62 -0.10 -2.46
N GLN A 144 12.42 0.66 -1.38
CA GLN A 144 11.19 0.67 -0.60
C GLN A 144 10.86 2.10 -0.18
N LEU A 145 9.58 2.38 0.06
CA LEU A 145 9.18 3.62 0.72
C LEU A 145 9.13 3.40 2.23
N ALA A 146 9.84 4.23 2.99
CA ALA A 146 9.68 4.36 4.43
C ALA A 146 8.74 5.53 4.74
N PRO A 147 7.45 5.27 5.03
CA PRO A 147 6.49 6.34 5.19
C PRO A 147 6.56 6.96 6.59
N HIS A 148 6.27 8.25 6.68
CA HIS A 148 5.89 8.90 7.95
C HIS A 148 4.40 9.27 7.98
N GLY A 149 3.70 9.18 6.85
CA GLY A 149 2.27 9.42 6.74
C GLY A 149 1.61 8.48 5.74
N VAL A 150 0.49 7.87 6.13
CA VAL A 150 -0.29 6.98 5.25
C VAL A 150 -1.78 7.31 5.41
N THR A 151 -2.51 7.32 4.29
CA THR A 151 -3.96 7.42 4.28
C THR A 151 -4.53 6.33 3.39
N ILE A 152 -5.41 5.50 3.94
CA ILE A 152 -6.13 4.44 3.24
C ILE A 152 -7.56 4.91 3.05
N GLN A 153 -8.03 4.92 1.81
CA GLN A 153 -9.39 5.28 1.41
C GLN A 153 -10.19 4.03 1.08
N ASP A 154 -11.48 4.07 1.37
CA ASP A 154 -12.36 2.91 1.25
C ASP A 154 -12.53 2.37 -0.18
#